data_AF-A0AAX4K3P6-F1
#
_entry.id   AF-A0AAX4K3P6-F1
#
_cell.length_a   1.000
_cell.length_b   1.000
_cell.length_c   1.000
_cell.angle_alpha   90.00
_cell.angle_beta   90.00
_cell.angle_gamma   90.00
#
_symmetry.space_group_name_H-M   'P 1'
#
loop_
_entity.id
_entity.type
_entity.pdbx_description
1 polymer ?
#
loop_
_entity_poly.entity_id
_entity_poly.type
_entity_poly.pdbx_seq_one_letter_code
_entity_poly.pdbx_strand_id
1 'polypeptide(L)'
;MVLPKRISSPSPLDPLLLLPIPSELPSSPLPDLDPLLNAIQQHIYPTEVEENIPITSLTAAIRQITRKSQILLNASRYKVAESRDELDKIDEKLREIEYERTRVIDEIHKCSEYAPAYEEMDLPSVEEFLSQADQSIINALPSKDDEDYEHELTIARLEFELKEIEKREIQVAQLTKERDNLIKTKKEIKMKFDAVDVHLSGFARSANAVASKLKDVAELPVPSPPLPTTTINVPTPEITIQSELLETK
;
A
#
# COMPACT_ATOMS: atom_id res chain seq x y z
N MET A 1 6.40 27.02 -49.98
CA MET A 1 7.76 26.98 -50.56
C MET A 1 8.09 25.54 -50.87
N VAL A 2 8.34 25.19 -52.13
CA VAL A 2 8.66 23.81 -52.53
C VAL A 2 10.11 23.53 -52.12
N LEU A 3 10.30 22.63 -51.16
CA LEU A 3 11.62 22.20 -50.73
C LEU A 3 12.25 21.32 -51.83
N PRO A 4 13.55 21.47 -52.12
CA PRO A 4 14.22 20.70 -53.17
C PRO A 4 14.25 19.21 -52.84
N LYS A 5 14.00 18.36 -53.85
CA LYS A 5 13.94 16.88 -53.72
C LYS A 5 15.31 16.22 -53.51
N ARG A 6 16.41 16.94 -53.76
CA ARG A 6 17.78 16.51 -53.47
C ARG A 6 18.62 17.71 -53.05
N ILE A 7 19.36 17.57 -51.96
CA ILE A 7 20.40 18.50 -51.54
C ILE A 7 21.71 17.95 -52.14
N SER A 8 22.31 18.66 -53.09
CA SER A 8 23.64 18.33 -53.60
C SER A 8 24.70 18.67 -52.55
N SER A 9 25.82 17.94 -52.56
CA SER A 9 26.97 18.29 -51.72
C SER A 9 27.40 19.74 -52.02
N PRO A 10 27.73 20.54 -50.98
CA PRO A 10 28.09 21.92 -51.18
C PRO A 10 29.37 22.03 -52.02
N SER A 11 29.42 23.03 -52.90
CA SER A 11 30.55 23.25 -53.81
C SER A 11 31.81 23.56 -53.01
N PRO A 12 32.99 23.00 -53.34
CA PRO A 12 34.24 23.29 -52.63
C PRO A 12 34.67 24.77 -52.70
N LEU A 13 34.00 25.58 -53.52
CA LEU A 13 34.22 27.03 -53.66
C LEU A 13 33.12 27.87 -52.97
N ASP A 14 32.21 27.26 -52.21
CA ASP A 14 31.15 27.97 -51.50
C ASP A 14 31.73 28.76 -50.31
N PRO A 15 31.59 30.11 -50.28
CA PRO A 15 32.11 30.94 -49.19
C PRO A 15 31.43 30.69 -47.84
N LEU A 16 30.29 29.98 -47.82
CA LEU A 16 29.59 29.58 -46.60
C LEU A 16 30.00 28.19 -46.10
N LEU A 17 30.80 27.46 -46.87
CA LEU A 17 31.37 26.18 -46.45
C LEU A 17 32.44 26.48 -45.40
N LEU A 18 32.15 26.12 -44.14
CA LEU A 18 33.14 26.09 -43.09
C LEU A 18 34.22 25.11 -43.52
N LEU A 19 35.35 25.64 -43.98
CA LEU A 19 36.53 24.83 -44.30
C LEU A 19 36.85 23.97 -43.07
N PRO A 20 37.11 22.66 -43.25
CA PRO A 20 37.50 21.80 -42.15
C PRO A 20 38.69 22.43 -41.43
N ILE A 21 38.61 22.48 -40.10
CA ILE A 21 39.68 23.04 -39.28
C ILE A 21 40.94 22.21 -39.56
N PRO A 22 42.07 22.84 -39.95
CA PRO A 22 43.30 22.11 -40.20
C PRO A 22 43.75 21.37 -38.92
N SER A 23 44.42 20.23 -39.10
CA SER A 23 44.92 19.40 -37.98
C SER A 23 45.84 20.16 -37.05
N GLU A 24 46.60 21.12 -37.58
CA GLU A 24 47.44 22.04 -36.83
C GLU A 24 46.88 23.45 -36.96
N LEU A 25 46.61 24.08 -35.81
CA LEU A 25 46.18 25.48 -35.79
C LEU A 25 47.37 26.38 -36.14
N PRO A 26 47.16 27.43 -36.94
CA PRO A 26 48.22 28.40 -37.20
C PRO A 26 48.60 29.14 -35.91
N SER A 27 49.84 29.61 -35.83
CA SER A 27 50.28 30.48 -34.75
C SER A 27 49.45 31.77 -34.69
N SER A 28 49.42 32.41 -33.52
CA SER A 28 48.77 33.71 -33.35
C SER A 28 49.29 34.70 -34.41
N PRO A 29 48.41 35.45 -35.08
CA PRO A 29 48.83 36.45 -36.07
C PRO A 29 49.34 37.76 -35.43
N LEU A 30 49.23 37.93 -34.10
CA LEU A 30 49.66 39.13 -33.38
C LEU A 30 51.13 39.53 -33.64
N PRO A 31 52.13 38.63 -33.55
CA PRO A 31 53.54 38.99 -33.81
C PRO A 31 53.81 39.39 -35.27
N ASP A 32 52.95 38.98 -36.21
CA ASP A 32 53.11 39.29 -37.64
C ASP A 32 52.53 40.69 -37.99
N LEU A 33 51.83 41.35 -37.06
CA LEU A 33 51.11 42.61 -37.31
C LEU A 33 52.03 43.83 -37.29
N ASP A 34 52.91 43.94 -36.29
CA ASP A 34 53.87 45.04 -36.16
C ASP A 34 54.84 45.17 -37.35
N PRO A 35 55.49 44.09 -37.86
CA PRO A 35 56.35 44.19 -39.03
C PRO A 35 55.55 44.56 -40.30
N LEU A 36 54.31 44.07 -40.41
CA LEU A 36 53.42 44.45 -41.51
C LEU A 36 53.05 45.93 -41.45
N LEU A 37 52.72 46.45 -40.26
CA LEU A 37 52.35 47.84 -40.07
C LEU A 37 53.52 48.79 -40.41
N ASN A 38 54.73 48.42 -40.00
CA ASN A 38 55.96 49.14 -40.38
C ASN A 38 56.18 49.12 -41.90
N ALA A 39 55.98 47.98 -42.56
CA ALA A 39 56.10 47.87 -44.02
C ALA A 39 55.02 48.69 -44.77
N ILE A 40 53.79 48.74 -44.26
CA ILE A 40 52.73 49.62 -44.80
C ILE A 40 53.12 51.09 -44.64
N GLN A 41 53.63 51.48 -43.46
CA GLN A 41 54.04 52.86 -43.18
C GLN A 41 55.19 53.32 -44.08
N GLN A 42 56.19 52.46 -44.28
CA GLN A 42 57.31 52.72 -45.21
C GLN A 42 56.83 52.90 -46.66
N HIS A 43 55.81 52.13 -47.08
CA HIS A 43 55.22 52.26 -48.41
C HIS A 43 54.42 53.56 -48.62
N ILE A 44 53.77 54.07 -47.56
CA ILE A 44 52.96 55.30 -47.60
C ILE A 44 53.84 56.56 -47.45
N TYR A 45 54.87 56.51 -46.60
CA TYR A 45 55.79 57.62 -46.30
C TYR A 45 57.25 57.20 -46.55
N PRO A 46 57.69 57.10 -47.82
CA PRO A 46 59.06 56.71 -48.14
C PRO A 46 60.03 57.79 -47.64
N THR A 47 60.85 57.44 -46.64
CA THR A 47 61.80 58.38 -46.01
C THR A 47 63.22 58.26 -46.58
N GLU A 48 63.54 57.16 -47.28
CA GLU A 48 64.85 56.91 -47.94
C GLU A 48 64.72 56.19 -49.29
N VAL A 49 65.80 56.15 -50.09
CA VAL A 49 65.94 55.58 -51.45
C VAL A 49 65.95 54.04 -51.47
N GLU A 50 65.23 53.40 -50.55
CA GLU A 50 65.14 51.94 -50.48
C GLU A 50 64.07 51.39 -51.45
N GLU A 51 64.29 50.16 -51.94
CA GLU A 51 63.39 49.48 -52.87
C GLU A 51 61.98 49.36 -52.29
N ASN A 52 61.02 50.02 -52.93
CA ASN A 52 59.65 50.05 -52.45
C ASN A 52 59.01 48.66 -52.55
N ILE A 53 58.59 48.10 -51.41
CA ILE A 53 57.95 46.78 -51.35
C ILE A 53 56.71 46.79 -52.27
N PRO A 54 56.55 45.81 -53.18
CA PRO A 54 55.41 45.80 -54.09
C PRO A 54 54.09 45.62 -53.32
N ILE A 55 53.07 46.41 -53.66
CA ILE A 55 51.72 46.36 -53.06
C ILE A 55 51.15 44.93 -53.05
N THR A 56 51.51 44.12 -54.05
CA THR A 56 51.07 42.72 -54.17
C THR A 56 51.60 41.83 -53.04
N SER A 57 52.81 42.06 -52.52
CA SER A 57 53.33 41.29 -51.38
C SER A 57 52.68 41.73 -50.06
N LEU A 58 52.43 43.03 -49.92
CA LEU A 58 51.75 43.61 -48.76
C LEU A 58 50.31 43.10 -48.63
N THR A 59 49.58 43.08 -49.75
CA THR A 59 48.23 42.54 -49.80
C THR A 59 48.20 41.03 -49.59
N ALA A 60 49.23 40.29 -50.03
CA ALA A 60 49.37 38.86 -49.72
C ALA A 60 49.57 38.62 -48.21
N ALA A 61 50.42 39.41 -47.54
CA ALA A 61 50.65 39.33 -46.10
C ALA A 61 49.38 39.65 -45.28
N ILE A 62 48.64 40.70 -45.65
CA ILE A 62 47.34 41.04 -45.03
C ILE A 62 46.34 39.87 -45.17
N ARG A 63 46.24 39.28 -46.37
CA ARG A 63 45.37 38.12 -46.61
C ARG A 63 45.80 36.90 -45.80
N GLN A 64 47.10 36.67 -45.63
CA GLN A 64 47.63 35.57 -44.83
C GLN A 64 47.25 35.73 -43.35
N ILE A 65 47.47 36.91 -42.77
CA ILE A 65 47.08 37.23 -41.38
C ILE A 65 45.56 37.06 -41.19
N THR A 66 44.77 37.56 -42.13
CA THR A 66 43.30 37.47 -42.09
C THR A 66 42.85 36.00 -42.11
N ARG A 67 43.44 35.16 -42.98
CA ARG A 67 43.15 33.73 -43.03
C ARG A 67 43.56 33.02 -41.74
N LYS A 68 44.75 33.29 -41.19
CA LYS A 68 45.18 32.73 -39.89
C LYS A 68 44.19 33.07 -38.79
N SER A 69 43.76 34.34 -38.70
CA SER A 69 42.78 34.80 -37.71
C SER A 69 41.43 34.12 -37.87
N GLN A 70 40.94 33.97 -39.11
CA GLN A 70 39.67 33.29 -39.39
C GLN A 70 39.71 31.80 -39.01
N ILE A 71 40.83 31.12 -39.29
CA ILE A 71 41.03 29.72 -38.90
C ILE A 71 41.01 29.57 -37.38
N LEU A 72 41.73 30.42 -36.64
CA LEU A 72 41.73 30.40 -35.17
C LEU A 72 40.35 30.68 -34.58
N LEU A 73 39.63 31.65 -35.15
CA LEU A 73 38.28 31.99 -34.73
C LEU A 73 37.32 30.81 -34.96
N ASN A 74 37.37 30.18 -36.14
CA ASN A 74 36.54 29.01 -36.43
C ASN A 74 36.89 27.83 -35.50
N ALA A 75 38.18 27.61 -35.22
CA ALA A 75 38.60 26.58 -34.27
C ALA A 75 38.11 26.86 -32.84
N SER A 76 38.13 28.12 -32.40
CA SER A 76 37.58 28.50 -31.09
C SER A 76 36.06 28.28 -31.01
N ARG A 77 35.32 28.64 -32.07
CA ARG A 77 33.88 28.40 -32.15
C ARG A 77 33.54 26.91 -32.06
N TYR A 78 34.31 26.08 -32.75
CA TYR A 78 34.12 24.63 -32.71
C TYR A 78 34.38 24.07 -31.31
N LYS A 79 35.49 24.45 -30.66
CA LYS A 79 35.80 24.01 -29.28
C LYS A 79 34.73 24.44 -28.28
N VAL A 80 34.21 25.67 -28.41
CA VAL A 80 33.11 26.14 -27.56
C VAL A 80 31.83 25.35 -27.81
N ALA A 81 31.53 25.02 -29.07
CA ALA A 81 30.37 24.19 -29.41
C ALA A 81 30.51 22.77 -28.83
N GLU A 82 31.67 22.14 -28.99
CA GLU A 82 31.98 20.82 -28.43
C GLU A 82 31.85 20.81 -26.90
N SER A 83 32.44 21.79 -26.22
CA SER A 83 32.33 21.92 -24.77
C SER A 83 30.89 22.16 -24.30
N ARG A 84 30.07 22.90 -25.08
CA ARG A 84 28.64 23.07 -24.78
C ARG A 84 27.89 21.75 -24.94
N ASP A 85 28.15 21.03 -26.02
CA ASP A 85 27.51 19.73 -26.27
C ASP A 85 27.90 18.68 -25.21
N GLU A 86 29.12 18.77 -24.65
CA GLU A 86 29.54 17.96 -23.50
C GLU A 86 28.79 18.33 -22.22
N LEU A 87 28.62 19.63 -21.94
CA LEU A 87 27.85 20.11 -20.80
C LEU A 87 26.39 19.65 -20.90
N ASP A 88 25.77 19.80 -22.07
CA ASP A 88 24.38 19.38 -22.29
C ASP A 88 24.19 17.87 -22.02
N LYS A 89 25.17 17.03 -22.38
CA LYS A 89 25.14 15.58 -22.07
C LYS A 89 25.29 15.30 -20.57
N ILE A 90 26.05 16.10 -19.84
CA ILE A 90 26.20 15.96 -18.39
C ILE A 90 24.90 16.37 -17.70
N ASP A 91 24.28 17.47 -18.15
CA ASP A 91 23.00 17.95 -17.63
C ASP A 91 21.88 16.92 -17.85
N GLU A 92 21.85 16.26 -19.01
CA GLU A 92 20.93 15.16 -19.28
C GLU A 92 21.08 14.02 -18.27
N LYS A 93 22.32 13.58 -18.03
CA LYS A 93 22.63 12.53 -17.05
C LYS A 93 22.29 12.94 -15.62
N LEU A 94 22.52 14.20 -15.26
CA LEU A 94 22.18 14.70 -13.93
C LEU A 94 20.66 14.61 -13.70
N ARG A 95 19.85 15.03 -14.69
CA ARG A 95 18.39 14.94 -14.61
C ARG A 95 17.90 13.50 -14.51
N GLU A 96 18.52 12.57 -15.24
CA GLU A 96 18.21 11.14 -15.13
C GLU A 96 18.44 10.63 -13.70
N ILE A 97 19.59 10.97 -13.10
CA ILE A 97 19.93 10.55 -11.73
C ILE A 97 19.00 11.21 -10.70
N GLU A 98 18.68 12.50 -10.86
CA GLU A 98 17.75 13.21 -9.97
C GLU A 98 16.35 12.60 -10.01
N TYR A 99 15.89 12.21 -11.21
CA TYR A 99 14.63 11.50 -11.37
C TYR A 99 14.66 10.15 -10.65
N GLU A 100 15.69 9.33 -10.87
CA GLU A 100 15.80 8.02 -10.21
C GLU A 100 15.93 8.16 -8.69
N ARG A 101 16.67 9.17 -8.20
CA ARG A 101 16.74 9.48 -6.77
C ARG A 101 15.35 9.77 -6.20
N THR A 102 14.58 10.64 -6.86
CA THR A 102 13.24 11.01 -6.41
C THR A 102 12.31 9.80 -6.44
N ARG A 103 12.34 9.03 -7.52
CA ARG A 103 11.58 7.79 -7.67
C ARG A 103 11.87 6.78 -6.56
N VAL A 104 13.15 6.57 -6.22
CA VAL A 104 13.55 5.67 -5.13
C VAL A 104 13.07 6.20 -3.78
N ILE A 105 13.16 7.50 -3.53
CA ILE A 105 12.63 8.12 -2.30
C ILE A 105 11.13 7.92 -2.19
N ASP A 106 10.38 8.15 -3.27
CA ASP A 106 8.93 7.96 -3.30
C ASP A 106 8.56 6.49 -3.04
N GLU A 107 9.32 5.55 -3.59
CA GLU A 107 9.10 4.12 -3.34
C GLU A 107 9.46 3.72 -1.90
N ILE A 108 10.54 4.27 -1.33
CA ILE A 108 10.87 4.10 0.09
C ILE A 108 9.72 4.63 0.96
N HIS A 109 9.15 5.79 0.63
CA HIS A 109 8.01 6.33 1.37
C HIS A 109 6.81 5.39 1.33
N LYS A 110 6.44 4.87 0.15
CA LYS A 110 5.37 3.87 0.03
C LYS A 110 5.64 2.60 0.84
N CYS A 111 6.88 2.11 0.81
CA CYS A 111 7.28 0.95 1.61
C CYS A 111 7.28 1.25 3.10
N SER A 112 7.60 2.47 3.52
CA SER A 112 7.59 2.89 4.93
C SER A 112 6.18 3.12 5.48
N GLU A 113 5.22 3.45 4.61
CA GLU A 113 3.80 3.57 4.95
C GLU A 113 3.11 2.19 5.06
N TYR A 114 3.82 1.10 4.78
CA TYR A 114 3.30 -0.24 5.00
C TYR A 114 3.12 -0.50 6.50
N ALA A 115 1.87 -0.34 6.96
CA ALA A 115 1.43 -0.79 8.26
C ALA A 115 0.99 -2.26 8.16
N PRO A 116 1.65 -3.19 8.86
CA PRO A 116 1.21 -4.59 8.88
C PRO A 116 -0.15 -4.73 9.56
N ALA A 117 -1.05 -5.53 8.98
CA ALA A 117 -2.40 -5.71 9.51
C ALA A 117 -2.45 -6.26 10.95
N TYR A 118 -1.39 -6.95 11.40
CA TYR A 118 -1.32 -7.50 12.76
C TYR A 118 -1.13 -6.42 13.83
N GLU A 119 -0.69 -5.21 13.48
CA GLU A 119 -0.51 -4.11 14.44
C GLU A 119 -1.85 -3.56 14.95
N GLU A 120 -2.91 -3.65 14.13
CA GLU A 120 -4.28 -3.27 14.51
C GLU A 120 -5.03 -4.39 15.26
N MET A 121 -4.47 -5.60 15.33
CA MET A 121 -5.12 -6.76 15.96
C MET A 121 -4.94 -6.75 17.48
N ASP A 122 -6.01 -7.08 18.20
CA ASP A 122 -5.97 -7.26 19.66
C ASP A 122 -5.30 -8.60 19.99
N LEU A 123 -3.97 -8.56 20.15
CA LEU A 123 -3.14 -9.71 20.48
C LEU A 123 -2.94 -9.82 21.99
N PRO A 124 -2.94 -11.04 22.56
CA PRO A 124 -2.64 -11.24 23.98
C PRO A 124 -1.25 -10.69 24.30
N SER A 125 -1.10 -10.09 25.48
CA SER A 125 0.18 -9.50 25.89
C SER A 125 1.31 -10.54 25.90
N VAL A 126 2.56 -10.10 25.79
CA VAL A 126 3.71 -11.01 25.76
C VAL A 126 3.76 -11.88 27.01
N GLU A 127 3.41 -11.33 28.17
CA GLU A 127 3.37 -12.06 29.44
C GLU A 127 2.28 -13.13 29.46
N GLU A 128 1.08 -12.80 28.98
CA GLU A 128 -0.03 -13.75 28.87
C GLU A 128 0.31 -14.89 27.92
N PHE A 129 0.87 -14.57 26.74
CA PHE A 129 1.35 -15.55 25.78
C PHE A 129 2.39 -16.49 26.39
N LEU A 130 3.43 -15.97 27.03
CA LEU A 130 4.48 -16.80 27.65
C LEU A 130 3.95 -17.68 28.79
N SER A 131 2.86 -17.28 29.44
CA SER A 131 2.23 -18.07 30.51
C SER A 131 1.32 -19.20 29.99
N GLN A 132 0.70 -19.01 28.83
CA GLN A 132 -0.30 -19.92 28.26
C GLN A 132 0.25 -20.80 27.14
N ALA A 133 1.31 -20.36 26.47
CA ALA A 133 1.91 -21.07 25.35
C ALA A 133 2.58 -22.37 25.81
N ASP A 134 2.53 -23.38 24.95
CA ASP A 134 3.21 -24.64 25.18
C ASP A 134 4.73 -24.44 25.26
N GLN A 135 5.38 -25.17 26.18
CA GLN A 135 6.84 -25.14 26.34
C GLN A 135 7.59 -25.48 25.05
N SER A 136 6.98 -26.26 24.15
CA SER A 136 7.57 -26.57 22.84
C SER A 136 7.69 -25.36 21.93
N ILE A 137 6.76 -24.40 22.02
CA ILE A 137 6.79 -23.16 21.24
C ILE A 137 7.80 -22.20 21.86
N ILE A 138 7.82 -22.13 23.20
CA ILE A 138 8.76 -21.29 23.97
C ILE A 138 10.21 -21.72 23.70
N ASN A 139 10.48 -23.02 23.64
CA ASN A 139 11.83 -23.56 23.38
C ASN A 139 12.27 -23.45 21.92
N ALA A 140 11.34 -23.21 20.99
CA ALA A 140 11.65 -23.02 19.58
C ALA A 140 12.04 -21.57 19.26
N LEU A 141 11.76 -20.62 20.19
CA LEU A 141 12.14 -19.23 20.04
C LEU A 141 13.67 -19.07 20.15
N PRO A 142 14.27 -18.16 19.37
CA PRO A 142 15.68 -17.85 19.38
C PRO A 142 16.06 -17.12 20.67
N SER A 143 17.36 -16.87 20.85
CA SER A 143 17.83 -16.17 22.05
C SER A 143 17.30 -14.74 22.06
N LYS A 144 17.09 -14.17 23.26
CA LYS A 144 16.65 -12.77 23.41
C LYS A 144 17.64 -11.75 22.85
N ASP A 145 18.88 -12.15 22.66
CA ASP A 145 19.96 -11.30 22.14
C ASP A 145 20.01 -11.29 20.60
N ASP A 146 19.24 -12.14 19.93
CA ASP A 146 19.21 -12.25 18.47
C ASP A 146 18.31 -11.15 17.88
N GLU A 147 18.73 -10.53 16.77
CA GLU A 147 17.97 -9.46 16.10
C GLU A 147 16.59 -9.93 15.60
N ASP A 148 16.46 -11.22 15.30
CA ASP A 148 15.23 -11.84 14.80
C ASP A 148 14.22 -12.20 15.92
N TYR A 149 14.60 -12.07 17.20
CA TYR A 149 13.79 -12.51 18.34
C TYR A 149 12.40 -11.86 18.39
N GLU A 150 12.32 -10.54 18.21
CA GLU A 150 11.05 -9.81 18.26
C GLU A 150 10.11 -10.20 17.11
N HIS A 151 10.67 -10.45 15.93
CA HIS A 151 9.90 -10.88 14.76
C HIS A 151 9.35 -12.30 14.97
N GLU A 152 10.20 -13.23 15.40
CA GLU A 152 9.80 -14.61 15.65
C GLU A 152 8.82 -14.73 16.83
N LEU A 153 8.98 -13.91 17.87
CA LEU A 153 8.03 -13.79 18.96
C LEU A 153 6.65 -13.33 18.48
N THR A 154 6.61 -12.36 17.56
CA THR A 154 5.36 -11.86 16.98
C THR A 154 4.67 -12.94 16.14
N ILE A 155 5.43 -13.69 15.34
CA ILE A 155 4.90 -14.84 14.57
C ILE A 155 4.33 -15.90 15.52
N ALA A 156 5.07 -16.29 16.55
CA ALA A 156 4.62 -17.30 17.50
C ALA A 156 3.33 -16.88 18.23
N ARG A 157 3.19 -15.59 18.56
CA ARG A 157 1.96 -15.02 19.14
C ARG A 157 0.78 -15.12 18.19
N LEU A 158 0.97 -14.78 16.91
CA LEU A 158 -0.06 -14.87 15.89
C LEU A 158 -0.52 -16.32 15.66
N GLU A 159 0.42 -17.27 15.61
CA GLU A 159 0.08 -18.69 15.45
C GLU A 159 -0.67 -19.26 16.65
N PHE A 160 -0.35 -18.79 17.85
CA PHE A 160 -1.07 -19.17 19.06
C PHE A 160 -2.52 -18.67 19.04
N GLU A 161 -2.73 -17.39 18.72
CA GLU A 161 -4.09 -16.83 18.65
C GLU A 161 -4.92 -17.52 17.56
N LEU A 162 -4.32 -17.82 16.40
CA LEU A 162 -4.98 -18.59 15.34
C LEU A 162 -5.48 -19.94 15.86
N LYS A 163 -4.62 -20.71 16.55
CA LYS A 163 -5.00 -22.01 17.13
C LYS A 163 -6.10 -21.87 18.17
N GLU A 164 -6.07 -20.80 18.97
CA GLU A 164 -7.11 -20.52 19.96
C GLU A 164 -8.44 -20.17 19.29
N ILE A 165 -8.43 -19.35 18.24
CA ILE A 165 -9.62 -19.01 17.46
C ILE A 165 -10.21 -20.28 16.85
N GLU A 166 -9.42 -21.12 16.18
CA GLU A 166 -9.90 -22.38 15.60
C GLU A 166 -10.53 -23.29 16.66
N LYS A 167 -9.91 -23.40 17.83
CA LYS A 167 -10.45 -24.18 18.96
C LYS A 167 -11.80 -23.61 19.44
N ARG A 168 -11.90 -22.28 19.57
CA ARG A 168 -13.15 -21.59 19.98
C ARG A 168 -14.24 -21.76 18.93
N GLU A 169 -13.91 -21.68 17.65
CA GLU A 169 -14.85 -21.90 16.54
C GLU A 169 -15.43 -23.32 16.55
N ILE A 170 -14.58 -24.33 16.77
CA ILE A 170 -15.02 -25.73 16.89
C ILE A 170 -15.98 -25.88 18.08
N GLN A 171 -15.67 -25.26 19.22
CA GLN A 171 -16.53 -25.29 20.41
C GLN A 171 -17.87 -24.60 20.15
N VAL A 172 -17.88 -23.43 19.52
CA VAL A 172 -19.11 -22.70 19.16
C VAL A 172 -19.96 -23.53 18.19
N ALA A 173 -19.34 -24.20 17.23
CA ALA A 173 -20.04 -25.09 16.30
C ALA A 173 -20.65 -26.31 17.01
N GLN A 174 -19.94 -26.91 17.97
CA GLN A 174 -20.44 -28.02 18.78
C GLN A 174 -21.62 -27.58 19.67
N LEU A 175 -21.45 -26.50 20.44
CA LEU A 175 -22.49 -25.94 21.30
C LEU A 175 -23.72 -25.52 20.50
N THR A 176 -23.53 -24.98 19.30
CA THR A 176 -24.63 -24.65 18.38
C THR A 176 -25.42 -25.90 17.96
N LYS A 177 -24.73 -26.98 17.59
CA LYS A 177 -25.38 -28.26 17.25
C LYS A 177 -26.14 -28.84 18.45
N GLU A 178 -25.55 -28.81 19.64
CA GLU A 178 -26.18 -29.28 20.87
C GLU A 178 -27.43 -28.45 21.21
N ARG A 179 -27.33 -27.13 21.14
CA ARG A 179 -28.46 -26.21 21.35
C ARG A 179 -29.58 -26.49 20.36
N ASP A 180 -29.29 -26.72 19.08
CA ASP A 180 -30.32 -27.05 18.09
C ASP A 180 -30.97 -28.41 18.34
N ASN A 181 -30.19 -29.39 18.81
CA ASN A 181 -30.73 -30.70 19.22
C ASN A 181 -31.61 -30.58 20.46
N LEU A 182 -31.23 -29.78 21.46
CA LEU A 182 -32.04 -29.50 22.64
C LEU A 182 -33.34 -28.77 22.29
N ILE A 183 -33.30 -27.83 21.35
CA ILE A 183 -34.52 -27.16 20.87
C ILE A 183 -35.46 -28.15 20.18
N LYS A 184 -34.93 -29.07 19.36
CA LYS A 184 -35.74 -30.12 18.71
C LYS A 184 -36.38 -31.06 19.73
N THR A 185 -35.59 -31.61 20.65
CA THR A 185 -36.10 -32.50 21.70
C THR A 185 -37.11 -31.79 22.61
N LYS A 186 -36.89 -30.53 22.97
CA LYS A 186 -37.87 -29.72 23.72
C LYS A 186 -39.18 -29.57 22.95
N LYS A 187 -39.13 -29.30 21.64
CA LYS A 187 -40.35 -29.23 20.79
C LYS A 187 -41.07 -30.58 20.75
N GLU A 188 -40.35 -31.69 20.61
CA GLU A 188 -40.93 -33.04 20.62
C GLU A 188 -41.60 -33.39 21.95
N ILE A 189 -40.93 -33.10 23.07
CA ILE A 189 -41.49 -33.32 24.41
C ILE A 189 -42.73 -32.46 24.59
N LYS A 190 -42.71 -31.19 24.16
CA LYS A 190 -43.88 -30.31 24.20
C LYS A 190 -45.06 -30.90 23.42
N MET A 191 -44.84 -31.36 22.18
CA MET A 191 -45.90 -31.99 21.38
C MET A 191 -46.48 -33.23 22.05
N LYS A 192 -45.63 -34.09 22.66
CA LYS A 192 -46.08 -35.26 23.40
C LYS A 192 -46.84 -34.89 24.67
N PHE A 193 -46.40 -33.86 25.39
CA PHE A 193 -47.08 -33.34 26.57
C PHE A 193 -48.45 -32.77 26.23
N ASP A 194 -48.53 -31.94 25.20
CA ASP A 194 -49.80 -31.38 24.69
C ASP A 194 -50.78 -32.51 24.30
N ALA A 195 -50.28 -33.60 23.68
CA ALA A 195 -51.09 -34.77 23.37
C ALA A 195 -51.60 -35.50 24.62
N VAL A 196 -50.74 -35.71 25.63
CA VAL A 196 -51.13 -36.32 26.91
C VAL A 196 -52.18 -35.47 27.62
N ASP A 197 -52.06 -34.14 27.60
CA ASP A 197 -53.04 -33.22 28.19
C ASP A 197 -54.42 -33.35 27.53
N VAL A 198 -54.47 -33.46 26.19
CA VAL A 198 -55.70 -33.76 25.45
C VAL A 198 -56.29 -35.10 25.86
N HIS A 199 -55.48 -36.16 25.93
CA HIS A 199 -55.95 -37.49 26.37
C HIS A 199 -56.47 -37.48 27.82
N LEU A 200 -55.79 -36.78 28.72
CA LEU A 200 -56.17 -36.68 30.13
C LEU A 200 -57.47 -35.89 30.30
N SER A 201 -57.64 -34.78 29.59
CA SER A 201 -58.90 -34.03 29.60
C SER A 201 -60.07 -34.86 29.04
N GLY A 202 -59.83 -35.66 28.00
CA GLY A 202 -60.81 -36.62 27.47
C GLY A 202 -61.16 -37.74 28.46
N PHE A 203 -60.14 -38.28 29.15
CA PHE A 203 -60.33 -39.27 30.20
C PHE A 203 -61.12 -38.70 31.38
N ALA A 204 -60.78 -37.49 31.86
CA ALA A 204 -61.50 -36.83 32.94
C ALA A 204 -62.98 -36.61 32.61
N ARG A 205 -63.29 -36.17 31.38
CA ARG A 205 -64.68 -36.07 30.90
C ARG A 205 -65.40 -37.41 30.92
N SER A 206 -64.73 -38.46 30.44
CA SER A 206 -65.30 -39.82 30.38
C SER A 206 -65.50 -40.41 31.77
N ALA A 207 -64.53 -40.25 32.67
CA ALA A 207 -64.59 -40.66 34.07
C ALA A 207 -65.70 -39.91 34.83
N ASN A 208 -65.83 -38.60 34.63
CA ASN A 208 -66.95 -37.82 35.19
C ASN A 208 -68.31 -38.29 34.64
N ALA A 209 -68.41 -38.64 33.35
CA ALA A 209 -69.62 -39.19 32.78
C ALA A 209 -69.97 -40.56 33.39
N VAL A 210 -69.00 -41.46 33.53
CA VAL A 210 -69.19 -42.78 34.16
C VAL A 210 -69.53 -42.64 35.64
N ALA A 211 -68.85 -41.75 36.38
CA ALA A 211 -69.16 -41.47 37.78
C ALA A 211 -70.57 -40.90 37.95
N SER A 212 -71.02 -40.00 37.07
CA SER A 212 -72.41 -39.53 37.05
C SER A 212 -73.39 -40.68 36.80
N LYS A 213 -73.10 -41.56 35.84
CA LYS A 213 -73.97 -42.72 35.55
C LYS A 213 -73.98 -43.75 36.67
N LEU A 214 -72.85 -43.99 37.34
CA LEU A 214 -72.78 -44.84 38.53
C LEU A 214 -73.54 -44.25 39.70
N LYS A 215 -73.49 -42.92 39.87
CA LYS A 215 -74.32 -42.22 40.86
C LYS A 215 -75.82 -42.37 40.54
N ASP A 216 -76.20 -42.22 39.28
CA ASP A 216 -77.59 -42.42 38.82
C ASP A 216 -78.06 -43.88 39.05
N VAL A 217 -77.17 -44.87 38.95
CA VAL A 217 -77.49 -46.30 39.18
C VAL A 217 -77.46 -46.68 40.66
N ALA A 218 -76.65 -46.01 41.48
CA ALA A 218 -76.58 -46.21 42.93
C ALA A 218 -77.77 -45.55 43.67
N GLU A 219 -78.46 -44.59 43.06
CA GLU A 219 -79.66 -43.95 43.62
C GLU A 219 -80.94 -44.72 43.24
N LEU A 220 -81.21 -45.85 43.93
CA LEU A 220 -82.58 -46.37 44.10
C LEU A 220 -83.24 -45.72 45.33
N PRO A 221 -84.54 -45.34 45.26
CA PRO A 221 -85.20 -44.54 46.28
C PRO A 221 -85.80 -45.38 47.43
N VAL A 222 -85.49 -45.01 48.67
CA VAL A 222 -86.30 -45.28 49.88
C VAL A 222 -86.35 -43.96 50.69
N PRO A 223 -87.49 -43.57 51.30
CA PRO A 223 -87.87 -42.16 51.47
C PRO A 223 -87.23 -41.43 52.69
N SER A 224 -87.15 -40.10 52.51
CA SER A 224 -86.70 -38.97 53.37
C SER A 224 -87.27 -38.90 54.82
N PRO A 225 -86.90 -37.94 55.74
CA PRO A 225 -86.12 -36.67 55.65
C PRO A 225 -85.23 -36.38 56.92
N PRO A 226 -84.90 -35.13 57.38
CA PRO A 226 -84.12 -34.01 56.80
C PRO A 226 -82.95 -33.47 57.69
N LEU A 227 -81.98 -32.75 57.05
CA LEU A 227 -81.09 -31.65 57.49
C LEU A 227 -80.21 -31.78 58.77
N PRO A 228 -78.98 -31.20 58.85
CA PRO A 228 -78.70 -29.81 58.48
C PRO A 228 -77.38 -29.50 57.74
N THR A 229 -77.39 -28.32 57.15
CA THR A 229 -76.29 -27.47 56.69
C THR A 229 -75.09 -27.45 57.66
N THR A 230 -73.89 -27.70 57.14
CA THR A 230 -72.65 -27.17 57.72
C THR A 230 -71.72 -26.73 56.61
N THR A 231 -71.69 -25.42 56.41
CA THR A 231 -70.67 -24.67 55.68
C THR A 231 -69.31 -24.90 56.34
N ILE A 232 -68.45 -25.70 55.72
CA ILE A 232 -67.03 -25.76 56.07
C ILE A 232 -66.29 -24.84 55.10
N ASN A 233 -65.95 -23.68 55.62
CA ASN A 233 -65.08 -22.69 55.02
C ASN A 233 -63.63 -23.18 55.16
N VAL A 234 -62.99 -23.57 54.05
CA VAL A 234 -61.54 -23.81 54.01
C VAL A 234 -60.93 -22.73 53.12
N PRO A 235 -60.17 -21.78 53.67
CA PRO A 235 -59.35 -20.89 52.87
C PRO A 235 -58.06 -21.59 52.44
N THR A 236 -57.83 -21.52 51.14
CA THR A 236 -56.63 -21.86 50.38
C THR A 236 -55.40 -21.09 50.89
N PRO A 237 -54.20 -21.70 50.94
CA PRO A 237 -52.96 -20.98 51.19
C PRO A 237 -52.51 -20.20 49.95
N GLU A 238 -52.30 -18.89 50.11
CA GLU A 238 -51.60 -18.04 49.14
C GLU A 238 -50.12 -18.43 49.08
N ILE A 239 -49.67 -18.75 47.86
CA ILE A 239 -48.27 -18.98 47.52
C ILE A 239 -47.66 -17.64 47.15
N THR A 240 -46.78 -17.15 48.01
CA THR A 240 -45.92 -15.97 47.79
C THR A 240 -44.98 -16.21 46.61
N ILE A 241 -45.18 -15.47 45.52
CA ILE A 241 -44.20 -15.35 44.44
C ILE A 241 -43.25 -14.22 44.80
N GLN A 242 -42.00 -14.57 45.09
CA GLN A 242 -40.88 -13.63 45.15
C GLN A 242 -40.58 -13.12 43.74
N SER A 243 -40.75 -11.82 43.53
CA SER A 243 -40.20 -11.11 42.37
C SER A 243 -38.90 -10.45 42.84
N GLU A 244 -37.80 -11.06 42.43
CA GLU A 244 -36.44 -10.55 42.62
C GLU A 244 -36.23 -9.39 41.64
N LEU A 245 -36.07 -8.19 42.17
CA LEU A 245 -35.61 -7.02 41.42
C LEU A 245 -34.15 -7.27 40.99
N LEU A 246 -33.93 -7.36 39.68
CA LEU A 246 -32.65 -6.97 39.09
C LEU A 246 -32.63 -5.45 38.96
N GLU A 247 -31.84 -4.78 39.78
CA GLU A 247 -31.34 -3.45 39.47
C GLU A 247 -30.02 -3.18 40.21
N THR A 248 -29.00 -2.74 39.45
CA THR A 248 -27.65 -2.29 39.86
C THR A 248 -26.71 -3.43 40.29
N LYS A 249 -25.50 -3.63 39.76
CA LYS A 249 -24.48 -2.72 39.23
C LYS A 249 -23.45 -3.51 38.41
#